data_AF-A0A9D5VP61-F1
#
_entry.id   AF-A0A9D5VP61-F1
#
_cell.length_a   1.000
_cell.length_b   1.000
_cell.length_c   1.000
_cell.angle_alpha   90.00
_cell.angle_beta   90.00
_cell.angle_gamma   90.00
#
_symmetry.space_group_name_H-M   'P 1'
#
loop_
_entity.id
_entity.type
_entity.pdbx_description
1 polymer ?
#
loop_
_entity_poly.entity_id
_entity_poly.type
_entity_poly.pdbx_seq_one_letter_code
_entity_poly.pdbx_strand_id
1 'polypeptide(L)'
;MMEFTHLEKKAEQIVPKMVDVSSKHITTRVARARSIVYLPDAIIEALASKSNEHSAATTAELYTPKGPVFQTAIIAGTMAVKKNYELIPFCHQIPIESCRFNIDLNRDGHVVIECESKSSAKTGVEMEALTGASVAALTIYDMCKAYSSDIVIKEVRLLEKSGGKRDYHWCRDKLMGLVLAGGKSSRMGEDKTQIAYHGQAKTQLQVCCDLLSSVGINNENIFISCRKEQAHEDKFAGKNLLLDDDDNPQWEKVEGPLKGILSAKKKMPVSNGGIIVLAIDLPYMNQENVDLLMKEYDDTKMATSFYNREKKWCEPLCAIYSHHYFKVVNDFIERDGNKCPRKILSRLDSLGLVKRVIPTEEKIISNVNTPSEKEQVR
;
A
#
# COMPACT_ATOMS: atom_id res chain seq x y z
N MET A 1 -16.55 -1.32 25.67
CA MET A 1 -17.66 -0.93 24.79
C MET A 1 -17.31 0.42 24.18
N MET A 2 -17.28 0.56 22.85
CA MET A 2 -17.12 1.89 22.23
C MET A 2 -18.43 2.66 22.40
N GLU A 3 -18.39 3.86 22.98
CA GLU A 3 -19.53 4.77 22.99
C GLU A 3 -19.72 5.40 21.60
N PHE A 4 -20.96 5.38 21.10
CA PHE A 4 -21.32 6.06 19.86
C PHE A 4 -21.34 7.57 20.08
N THR A 5 -20.57 8.33 19.29
CA THR A 5 -20.42 9.78 19.48
C THR A 5 -21.54 10.61 18.85
N HIS A 6 -22.23 10.09 17.84
CA HIS A 6 -23.30 10.80 17.11
C HIS A 6 -24.71 10.46 17.61
N LEU A 7 -24.82 9.85 18.80
CA LEU A 7 -26.09 9.49 19.40
C LEU A 7 -26.18 10.13 20.80
N GLU A 8 -27.35 10.58 21.18
CA GLU A 8 -27.66 10.96 22.56
C GLU A 8 -28.90 10.26 23.06
N LYS A 9 -28.91 10.00 24.37
CA LYS A 9 -30.07 9.43 25.05
C LYS A 9 -30.94 10.57 25.55
N LYS A 10 -32.13 10.71 24.96
CA LYS A 10 -33.16 11.64 25.42
C LYS A 10 -34.36 10.81 25.87
N ALA A 11 -34.59 10.75 27.18
CA ALA A 11 -35.50 9.78 27.81
C ALA A 11 -35.14 8.32 27.46
N GLU A 12 -36.10 7.50 27.02
CA GLU A 12 -35.90 6.10 26.61
C GLU A 12 -35.49 5.94 25.13
N GLN A 13 -35.29 7.03 24.39
CA GLN A 13 -34.96 6.99 22.96
C GLN A 13 -33.52 7.44 22.69
N ILE A 14 -32.90 6.82 21.70
CA ILE A 14 -31.59 7.19 21.17
C ILE A 14 -31.82 8.04 19.93
N VAL A 15 -31.42 9.31 19.97
CA VAL A 15 -31.58 10.25 18.86
C VAL A 15 -30.23 10.65 18.25
N PRO A 16 -30.14 10.89 16.94
CA PRO A 16 -28.92 11.39 16.32
C PRO A 16 -28.55 12.80 16.79
N LYS A 17 -27.25 13.06 16.93
CA LYS A 17 -26.71 14.39 17.20
C LYS A 17 -25.43 14.68 16.43
N MET A 18 -25.20 15.96 16.18
CA MET A 18 -23.89 16.47 15.79
C MET A 18 -22.99 16.55 17.03
N VAL A 19 -21.75 16.10 16.92
CA VAL A 19 -20.78 16.14 18.03
C VAL A 19 -20.36 17.58 18.30
N ASP A 20 -20.45 18.04 19.56
CA ASP A 20 -19.86 19.34 19.93
C ASP A 20 -18.32 19.25 19.87
N VAL A 21 -17.72 20.16 19.10
CA VAL A 21 -16.27 20.29 18.93
C VAL A 21 -15.73 21.61 19.46
N SER A 22 -16.55 22.41 20.14
CA SER A 22 -16.22 23.74 20.66
C SER A 22 -14.90 23.79 21.45
N SER A 23 -14.70 22.80 22.34
CA SER A 23 -13.53 22.65 23.21
C SER A 23 -12.27 22.10 22.54
N LYS A 24 -12.37 21.62 21.28
CA LYS A 24 -11.22 21.06 20.56
C LYS A 24 -10.36 22.18 19.96
N HIS A 25 -9.06 21.95 19.89
CA HIS A 25 -8.12 22.85 19.23
C HIS A 25 -8.20 22.73 17.70
N ILE A 26 -7.97 23.86 17.03
CA ILE A 26 -7.76 23.89 15.58
C ILE A 26 -6.38 23.32 15.29
N THR A 27 -6.32 22.36 14.39
CA THR A 27 -5.07 21.79 13.87
C THR A 27 -5.22 21.57 12.37
N THR A 28 -4.11 21.46 11.65
CA THR A 28 -4.12 21.02 10.25
C THR A 28 -4.70 19.62 10.16
N ARG A 29 -5.69 19.42 9.31
CA ARG A 29 -6.36 18.15 9.02
C ARG A 29 -6.11 17.81 7.58
N VAL A 30 -5.73 16.57 7.31
CA VAL A 30 -5.60 16.03 5.96
C VAL A 30 -6.34 14.71 5.92
N ALA A 31 -7.08 14.46 4.84
CA ALA A 31 -7.64 13.16 4.55
C ALA A 31 -7.53 12.88 3.05
N ARG A 32 -7.20 11.63 2.70
CA ARG A 32 -7.22 11.15 1.31
C ARG A 32 -8.12 9.94 1.22
N ALA A 33 -9.00 9.93 0.24
CA ALA A 33 -9.93 8.85 -0.04
C ALA A 33 -9.81 8.41 -1.49
N ARG A 34 -10.25 7.19 -1.79
CA ARG A 34 -10.27 6.63 -3.14
C ARG A 34 -11.62 6.06 -3.49
N SER A 35 -11.96 6.11 -4.77
CA SER A 35 -13.01 5.32 -5.42
C SER A 35 -12.44 4.67 -6.68
N ILE A 36 -12.96 3.50 -7.06
CA ILE A 36 -12.59 2.81 -8.31
C ILE A 36 -13.83 2.67 -9.18
N VAL A 37 -13.71 2.98 -10.47
CA VAL A 37 -14.77 2.80 -11.47
C VAL A 37 -14.34 1.71 -12.45
N TYR A 38 -15.04 0.58 -12.42
CA TYR A 38 -14.90 -0.48 -13.42
C TYR A 38 -15.60 -0.05 -14.71
N LEU A 39 -14.83 0.07 -15.79
CA LEU A 39 -15.36 0.32 -17.13
C LEU A 39 -15.34 -1.01 -17.91
N PRO A 40 -16.47 -1.43 -18.51
CA PRO A 40 -16.49 -2.56 -19.43
C PRO A 40 -15.56 -2.34 -20.64
N ASP A 41 -15.02 -3.42 -21.21
CA ASP A 41 -14.11 -3.37 -22.37
C ASP A 41 -14.70 -2.57 -23.54
N ALA A 42 -16.00 -2.69 -23.80
CA ALA A 42 -16.70 -1.93 -24.83
C ALA A 42 -16.55 -0.41 -24.69
N ILE A 43 -16.48 0.12 -23.46
CA ILE A 43 -16.24 1.53 -23.20
C ILE A 43 -14.78 1.88 -23.50
N ILE A 44 -13.85 1.03 -23.06
CA ILE A 44 -12.41 1.25 -23.26
C ILE A 44 -12.08 1.25 -24.76
N GLU A 45 -12.61 0.30 -25.52
CA GLU A 45 -12.44 0.19 -26.97
C GLU A 45 -13.08 1.38 -27.71
N ALA A 46 -14.29 1.78 -27.32
CA ALA A 46 -14.98 2.92 -27.91
C ALA A 46 -14.25 4.26 -27.67
N LEU A 47 -13.51 4.37 -26.56
CA LEU A 47 -12.72 5.56 -26.22
C LEU A 47 -11.33 5.53 -26.85
N ALA A 48 -10.68 4.36 -26.95
CA ALA A 48 -9.38 4.18 -27.61
C ALA A 48 -9.46 4.41 -29.13
N SER A 49 -10.56 4.00 -29.78
CA SER A 49 -10.77 4.22 -31.22
C SER A 49 -11.03 5.69 -31.59
N LYS A 50 -11.36 6.54 -30.62
CA LYS A 50 -11.66 7.98 -30.81
C LYS A 50 -10.57 8.91 -30.31
N SER A 51 -9.50 8.39 -29.70
CA SER A 51 -8.37 9.21 -29.25
C SER A 51 -7.51 9.64 -30.44
N ASN A 52 -7.83 10.79 -31.03
CA ASN A 52 -6.99 11.43 -32.04
C ASN A 52 -5.72 12.03 -31.38
N GLU A 53 -4.55 11.58 -31.84
CA GLU A 53 -3.21 12.21 -31.91
C GLU A 53 -2.60 12.99 -30.71
N HIS A 54 -3.26 13.17 -29.57
CA HIS A 54 -2.78 14.10 -28.51
C HIS A 54 -2.48 13.50 -27.13
N SER A 55 -2.31 12.18 -26.97
CA SER A 55 -1.95 11.63 -25.63
C SER A 55 -0.93 10.50 -25.66
N ALA A 56 0.35 10.87 -25.76
CA ALA A 56 1.45 10.01 -25.37
C ALA A 56 1.87 10.34 -23.93
N ALA A 57 1.13 9.86 -22.93
CA ALA A 57 1.62 9.63 -21.58
C ALA A 57 0.55 8.91 -20.74
N THR A 58 1.00 8.20 -19.72
CA THR A 58 0.31 7.33 -18.75
C THR A 58 -0.84 7.95 -17.93
N THR A 59 -1.43 9.06 -18.37
CA THR A 59 -2.57 9.78 -17.77
C THR A 59 -3.45 10.35 -18.89
N ALA A 60 -3.94 9.48 -19.78
CA ALA A 60 -4.72 9.91 -20.94
C ALA A 60 -6.15 10.28 -20.52
N GLU A 61 -6.54 11.54 -20.72
CA GLU A 61 -7.92 12.01 -20.58
C GLU A 61 -8.85 11.22 -21.49
N LEU A 62 -10.04 10.87 -20.98
CA LEU A 62 -11.08 10.19 -21.76
C LEU A 62 -12.03 11.22 -22.35
N TYR A 63 -12.36 11.06 -23.63
CA TYR A 63 -13.25 11.98 -24.35
C TYR A 63 -14.55 11.29 -24.78
N THR A 64 -15.67 11.91 -24.44
CA THR A 64 -17.01 11.49 -24.88
C THR A 64 -17.68 12.64 -25.64
N PRO A 65 -18.83 12.42 -26.30
CA PRO A 65 -19.63 13.51 -26.83
C PRO A 65 -20.06 14.56 -25.78
N LYS A 66 -19.96 14.24 -24.48
CA LYS A 66 -20.20 15.17 -23.37
C LYS A 66 -18.95 16.00 -22.99
N GLY A 67 -17.80 15.74 -23.59
CA GLY A 67 -16.52 16.41 -23.31
C GLY A 67 -15.52 15.54 -22.55
N PRO A 68 -14.48 16.17 -21.95
CA PRO A 68 -13.42 15.48 -21.21
C PRO A 68 -13.96 14.94 -19.88
N VAL A 69 -13.80 13.64 -19.65
CA VAL A 69 -14.44 12.91 -18.55
C VAL A 69 -13.76 13.21 -17.22
N PHE A 70 -12.44 13.10 -17.14
CA PHE A 70 -11.68 13.26 -15.90
C PHE A 70 -11.68 14.70 -15.44
N GLN A 71 -11.47 15.68 -16.33
CA GLN A 71 -11.62 17.10 -15.99
C GLN A 71 -13.01 17.43 -15.43
N THR A 72 -14.08 16.90 -16.04
CA THR A 72 -15.44 17.11 -15.54
C THR A 72 -15.63 16.47 -14.16
N ALA A 73 -15.09 15.27 -13.95
CA ALA A 73 -15.11 14.58 -12.65
C ALA A 73 -14.35 15.34 -11.56
N ILE A 74 -13.20 15.95 -11.88
CA ILE A 74 -12.44 16.79 -10.95
C ILE A 74 -13.26 18.00 -10.50
N ILE A 75 -13.95 18.67 -11.42
CA ILE A 75 -14.80 19.83 -11.12
C ILE A 75 -15.95 19.39 -10.19
N ALA A 76 -16.68 18.33 -10.56
CA ALA A 76 -17.80 17.82 -9.78
C ALA A 76 -17.37 17.35 -8.38
N GLY A 77 -16.28 16.61 -8.29
CA GLY A 77 -15.70 16.17 -7.01
C GLY A 77 -15.27 17.36 -6.14
N THR A 78 -14.66 18.39 -6.72
CA THR A 78 -14.26 19.61 -6.00
C THR A 78 -15.48 20.38 -5.47
N MET A 79 -16.58 20.43 -6.24
CA MET A 79 -17.84 20.99 -5.77
C MET A 79 -18.43 20.18 -4.62
N ALA A 80 -18.38 18.85 -4.70
CA ALA A 80 -18.91 17.96 -3.69
C ALA A 80 -18.15 18.06 -2.36
N VAL A 81 -16.81 18.15 -2.41
CA VAL A 81 -15.96 18.41 -1.23
C VAL A 81 -16.43 19.66 -0.49
N LYS A 82 -16.67 20.76 -1.21
CA LYS A 82 -17.10 22.04 -0.62
C LYS A 82 -18.54 22.01 -0.10
N LYS A 83 -19.37 21.08 -0.57
CA LYS A 83 -20.78 20.94 -0.20
C LYS A 83 -21.06 19.70 0.65
N ASN A 84 -20.03 19.06 1.21
CA ASN A 84 -20.19 17.82 1.97
C ASN A 84 -21.19 17.95 3.13
N TYR A 85 -21.15 19.07 3.86
CA TYR A 85 -22.04 19.35 4.98
C TYR A 85 -23.53 19.49 4.58
N GLU A 86 -23.83 19.73 3.30
CA GLU A 86 -25.21 19.77 2.78
C GLU A 86 -25.75 18.35 2.48
N LEU A 87 -24.84 17.37 2.31
CA LEU A 87 -25.17 16.00 1.95
C LEU A 87 -25.16 15.05 3.16
N ILE A 88 -24.19 15.22 4.06
CA ILE A 88 -24.01 14.34 5.23
C ILE A 88 -24.56 15.02 6.49
N PRO A 89 -25.71 14.57 7.05
CA PRO A 89 -26.52 15.35 7.99
C PRO A 89 -25.84 15.89 9.26
N PHE A 90 -24.81 15.20 9.76
CA PHE A 90 -24.13 15.57 11.01
C PHE A 90 -22.67 15.99 10.82
N CYS A 91 -22.25 16.22 9.58
CA CYS A 91 -20.95 16.83 9.32
C CYS A 91 -20.98 18.31 9.70
N HIS A 92 -19.89 18.78 10.31
CA HIS A 92 -19.67 20.21 10.52
C HIS A 92 -19.40 20.89 9.17
N GLN A 93 -19.76 22.16 9.06
CA GLN A 93 -19.30 22.98 7.95
C GLN A 93 -17.81 23.32 8.17
N ILE A 94 -16.94 22.91 7.23
CA ILE A 94 -15.50 23.08 7.32
C ILE A 94 -15.00 23.94 6.14
N PRO A 95 -14.27 25.04 6.38
CA PRO A 95 -13.65 25.81 5.31
C PRO A 95 -12.48 25.04 4.69
N ILE A 96 -12.63 24.57 3.47
CA ILE A 96 -11.61 23.77 2.77
C ILE A 96 -10.50 24.67 2.26
N GLU A 97 -9.26 24.38 2.64
CA GLU A 97 -8.07 25.14 2.25
C GLU A 97 -7.40 24.56 1.01
N SER A 98 -7.44 23.23 0.83
CA SER A 98 -6.93 22.56 -0.36
C SER A 98 -7.76 21.33 -0.68
N CYS A 99 -7.97 21.09 -1.98
CA CYS A 99 -8.63 19.93 -2.53
C CYS A 99 -7.84 19.50 -3.79
N ARG A 100 -7.38 18.26 -3.84
CA ARG A 100 -6.64 17.71 -5.00
C ARG A 100 -7.24 16.40 -5.44
N PHE A 101 -7.27 16.18 -6.75
CA PHE A 101 -7.70 14.93 -7.35
C PHE A 101 -6.56 14.34 -8.17
N ASN A 102 -6.34 13.03 -8.04
CA ASN A 102 -5.57 12.25 -9.00
C ASN A 102 -6.51 11.21 -9.62
N ILE A 103 -6.59 11.17 -10.96
CA ILE A 103 -7.45 10.24 -11.68
C ILE A 103 -6.61 9.55 -12.75
N ASP A 104 -6.48 8.24 -12.64
CA ASP A 104 -5.68 7.42 -13.54
C ASP A 104 -6.49 6.22 -14.04
N LEU A 105 -6.35 5.88 -15.32
CA LEU A 105 -6.84 4.61 -15.88
C LEU A 105 -5.77 3.54 -15.67
N ASN A 106 -6.07 2.51 -14.88
CA ASN A 106 -5.14 1.41 -14.65
C ASN A 106 -5.12 0.44 -15.86
N ARG A 107 -4.16 -0.50 -15.85
CA ARG A 107 -3.97 -1.47 -16.95
C ARG A 107 -5.12 -2.47 -17.11
N ASP A 108 -5.91 -2.65 -16.05
CA ASP A 108 -7.09 -3.54 -16.04
C ASP A 108 -8.35 -2.80 -16.51
N GLY A 109 -8.22 -1.57 -17.01
CA GLY A 109 -9.35 -0.80 -17.54
C GLY A 109 -10.21 -0.14 -16.47
N HIS A 110 -9.71 0.00 -15.24
CA HIS A 110 -10.44 0.65 -14.15
C HIS A 110 -9.91 2.06 -13.90
N VAL A 111 -10.82 3.00 -13.70
CA VAL A 111 -10.45 4.36 -13.31
C VAL A 111 -10.28 4.42 -11.81
N VAL A 112 -9.09 4.78 -11.35
CA VAL A 112 -8.75 5.00 -9.95
C VAL A 112 -8.83 6.49 -9.68
N ILE A 113 -9.69 6.89 -8.73
CA ILE A 113 -9.91 8.28 -8.34
C ILE A 113 -9.43 8.45 -6.91
N GLU A 114 -8.43 9.28 -6.68
CA GLU A 114 -8.02 9.71 -5.34
C GLU A 114 -8.38 11.18 -5.11
N CYS A 115 -9.01 11.47 -3.97
CA CYS A 115 -9.35 12.82 -3.53
C CYS A 115 -8.64 13.09 -2.21
N GLU A 116 -7.82 14.15 -2.16
CA GLU A 116 -7.24 14.69 -0.92
C GLU A 116 -7.93 15.99 -0.55
N SER A 117 -8.35 16.11 0.71
CA SER A 117 -8.88 17.34 1.30
C SER A 117 -8.01 17.77 2.48
N LYS A 118 -7.80 19.08 2.62
CA LYS A 118 -7.04 19.70 3.71
C LYS A 118 -7.73 20.95 4.25
N SER A 119 -7.70 21.13 5.57
CA SER A 119 -8.22 22.31 6.25
C SER A 119 -7.59 22.47 7.64
N SER A 120 -7.53 23.69 8.17
CA SER A 120 -7.28 23.95 9.59
C SER A 120 -8.61 23.94 10.36
N ALA A 121 -8.92 22.83 11.04
CA ALA A 121 -10.23 22.62 11.65
C ALA A 121 -10.20 21.87 12.99
N LYS A 122 -11.31 21.94 13.73
CA LYS A 122 -11.53 21.24 15.02
C LYS A 122 -11.98 19.78 14.87
N THR A 123 -12.37 19.39 13.66
CA THR A 123 -12.78 18.04 13.27
C THR A 123 -12.06 17.64 11.99
N GLY A 124 -12.00 16.35 11.68
CA GLY A 124 -11.33 15.86 10.47
C GLY A 124 -12.11 16.15 9.19
N VAL A 125 -11.45 15.93 8.05
CA VAL A 125 -11.99 16.16 6.69
C VAL A 125 -12.18 14.84 5.91
N GLU A 126 -12.40 13.73 6.63
CA GLU A 126 -12.58 12.40 6.02
C GLU A 126 -13.77 12.36 5.07
N MET A 127 -14.88 12.96 5.49
CA MET A 127 -16.14 12.92 4.74
C MET A 127 -16.06 13.77 3.48
N GLU A 128 -15.37 14.91 3.52
CA GLU A 128 -15.07 15.73 2.36
C GLU A 128 -14.33 14.93 1.29
N ALA A 129 -13.24 14.25 1.67
CA ALA A 129 -12.47 13.42 0.74
C ALA A 129 -13.29 12.26 0.17
N LEU A 130 -14.04 11.54 1.02
CA LEU A 130 -14.90 10.42 0.60
C LEU A 130 -16.01 10.88 -0.36
N THR A 131 -16.68 11.99 -0.04
CA THR A 131 -17.74 12.58 -0.87
C THR A 131 -17.17 13.07 -2.20
N GLY A 132 -15.99 13.71 -2.19
CA GLY A 132 -15.28 14.13 -3.40
C GLY A 132 -14.99 12.98 -4.36
N ALA A 133 -14.38 11.90 -3.85
CA ALA A 133 -14.08 10.71 -4.65
C ALA A 133 -15.36 10.03 -5.18
N SER A 134 -16.42 9.98 -4.36
CA SER A 134 -17.71 9.38 -4.73
C SER A 134 -18.41 10.14 -5.86
N VAL A 135 -18.48 11.47 -5.75
CA VAL A 135 -19.15 12.29 -6.76
C VAL A 135 -18.34 12.33 -8.05
N ALA A 136 -17.00 12.39 -7.97
CA ALA A 136 -16.16 12.22 -9.16
C ALA A 136 -16.46 10.89 -9.86
N ALA A 137 -16.58 9.77 -9.13
CA ALA A 137 -16.94 8.48 -9.70
C ALA A 137 -18.34 8.47 -10.35
N LEU A 138 -19.34 9.08 -9.70
CA LEU A 138 -20.69 9.25 -10.27
C LEU A 138 -20.68 10.11 -11.54
N THR A 139 -19.82 11.13 -11.60
CA THR A 139 -19.64 11.95 -12.80
C THR A 139 -19.01 11.13 -13.93
N ILE A 140 -18.00 10.32 -13.67
CA ILE A 140 -17.44 9.41 -14.69
C ILE A 140 -18.53 8.45 -15.20
N TYR A 141 -19.34 7.90 -14.30
CA TYR A 141 -20.50 7.09 -14.69
C TYR A 141 -21.43 7.88 -15.62
N ASP A 142 -21.84 9.09 -15.25
CA ASP A 142 -22.74 9.90 -16.08
C ASP A 142 -22.17 10.20 -17.47
N MET A 143 -20.87 10.48 -17.53
CA MET A 143 -20.17 10.80 -18.77
C MET A 143 -20.06 9.57 -19.70
N CYS A 144 -19.93 8.37 -19.13
CA CYS A 144 -19.70 7.13 -19.89
C CYS A 144 -20.94 6.24 -20.09
N LYS A 145 -22.04 6.42 -19.33
CA LYS A 145 -23.20 5.49 -19.32
C LYS A 145 -23.93 5.32 -20.66
N ALA A 146 -23.67 6.20 -21.63
CA ALA A 146 -24.22 6.06 -22.98
C ALA A 146 -23.59 4.90 -23.77
N TYR A 147 -22.38 4.48 -23.39
CA TYR A 147 -21.67 3.36 -24.04
C TYR A 147 -22.02 2.01 -23.41
N SER A 148 -22.18 1.96 -22.08
CA SER A 148 -22.70 0.79 -21.37
C SER A 148 -23.24 1.20 -19.99
N SER A 149 -24.29 0.52 -19.55
CA SER A 149 -24.84 0.62 -18.19
C SER A 149 -24.11 -0.26 -17.17
N ASP A 150 -23.21 -1.15 -17.61
CA ASP A 150 -22.54 -2.14 -16.74
C ASP A 150 -21.32 -1.54 -16.00
N ILE A 151 -21.24 -0.22 -15.93
CA ILE A 151 -20.23 0.50 -15.16
C ILE A 151 -20.48 0.23 -13.68
N VAL A 152 -19.42 -0.10 -12.93
CA VAL A 152 -19.54 -0.36 -11.49
C VAL A 152 -18.62 0.56 -10.70
N ILE A 153 -19.17 1.32 -9.77
CA ILE A 153 -18.41 2.08 -8.78
C ILE A 153 -18.16 1.19 -7.57
N LYS A 154 -16.90 1.02 -7.18
CA LYS A 154 -16.47 0.17 -6.06
C LYS A 154 -15.46 0.90 -5.18
N GLU A 155 -15.30 0.35 -3.98
CA GLU A 155 -14.16 0.65 -3.11
C GLU A 155 -14.00 2.14 -2.75
N VAL A 156 -15.12 2.84 -2.52
CA VAL A 156 -15.09 4.14 -1.85
C VAL A 156 -14.57 3.93 -0.43
N ARG A 157 -13.35 4.39 -0.15
CA ARG A 157 -12.68 4.19 1.14
C ARG A 157 -11.69 5.28 1.48
N LEU A 158 -11.47 5.46 2.78
CA LEU A 158 -10.42 6.34 3.30
C LEU A 158 -9.06 5.63 3.16
N LEU A 159 -8.09 6.30 2.54
CA LEU A 159 -6.71 5.83 2.43
C LEU A 159 -5.87 6.29 3.60
N GLU A 160 -5.98 7.55 3.98
CA GLU A 160 -5.27 8.08 5.14
C GLU A 160 -5.98 9.30 5.73
N LYS A 161 -5.67 9.58 6.99
CA LYS A 161 -5.96 10.86 7.63
C LYS A 161 -4.93 11.20 8.68
N SER A 162 -4.72 12.49 8.91
CA SER A 162 -3.81 12.98 9.92
C SER A 162 -4.26 14.27 10.60
N GLY A 163 -3.61 14.57 11.73
CA GLY A 163 -3.73 15.85 12.41
C GLY A 163 -4.75 15.88 13.53
N GLY A 164 -5.18 14.71 14.04
CA GLY A 164 -6.13 14.59 15.14
C GLY A 164 -5.71 13.67 16.26
N LYS A 165 -6.69 13.23 17.07
CA LYS A 165 -6.43 12.28 18.16
C LYS A 165 -5.85 10.96 17.64
N ARG A 166 -6.22 10.58 16.42
CA ARG A 166 -5.81 9.32 15.77
C ARG A 166 -5.58 9.58 14.29
N ASP A 167 -4.35 9.36 13.88
CA ASP A 167 -3.99 9.23 12.48
C ASP A 167 -4.38 7.83 12.00
N TYR A 168 -4.62 7.69 10.70
CA TYR A 168 -5.01 6.43 10.11
C TYR A 168 -4.37 6.31 8.74
N HIS A 169 -3.94 5.10 8.40
CA HIS A 169 -3.41 4.75 7.10
C HIS A 169 -3.91 3.34 6.75
N TRP A 170 -4.65 3.22 5.65
CA TRP A 170 -5.43 2.05 5.27
C TRP A 170 -4.65 0.73 5.25
N CYS A 171 -3.36 0.79 4.92
CA CYS A 171 -2.55 -0.41 4.82
C CYS A 171 -2.04 -0.94 6.17
N ARG A 172 -1.92 -0.12 7.22
CA ARG A 172 -1.22 -0.52 8.46
C ARG A 172 -1.82 -1.76 9.13
N ASP A 173 -3.13 -1.77 9.35
CA ASP A 173 -3.82 -2.89 10.01
C ASP A 173 -4.01 -4.11 9.08
N LYS A 174 -3.66 -3.99 7.80
CA LYS A 174 -3.84 -5.04 6.77
C LYS A 174 -2.53 -5.64 6.28
N LEU A 175 -1.42 -5.02 6.63
CA LEU A 175 -0.09 -5.50 6.29
C LEU A 175 0.42 -6.40 7.42
N MET A 176 1.00 -7.51 7.01
CA MET A 176 1.83 -8.34 7.86
C MET A 176 3.29 -7.97 7.65
N GLY A 177 4.06 -7.90 8.73
CA GLY A 177 5.50 -7.74 8.66
C GLY A 177 6.19 -9.09 8.47
N LEU A 178 7.08 -9.19 7.50
CA LEU A 178 7.94 -10.35 7.31
C LEU A 178 9.40 -9.94 7.34
N VAL A 179 10.14 -10.44 8.33
CA VAL A 179 11.59 -10.35 8.35
C VAL A 179 12.18 -11.63 7.78
N LEU A 180 12.95 -11.51 6.69
CA LEU A 180 13.65 -12.65 6.11
C LEU A 180 14.99 -12.84 6.83
N ALA A 181 15.07 -13.86 7.69
CA ALA A 181 16.26 -14.15 8.51
C ALA A 181 17.07 -15.38 8.06
N GLY A 182 16.64 -16.06 6.98
CA GLY A 182 17.29 -17.27 6.47
C GLY A 182 18.63 -17.00 5.77
N GLY A 183 19.71 -16.85 6.55
CA GLY A 183 21.03 -16.50 6.02
C GLY A 183 22.20 -17.28 6.64
N LYS A 184 22.29 -18.60 6.44
CA LYS A 184 23.62 -19.23 6.29
C LYS A 184 24.06 -18.96 4.86
N SER A 185 24.83 -17.88 4.65
CA SER A 185 25.52 -17.73 3.38
C SER A 185 26.54 -18.87 3.29
N SER A 186 26.33 -19.79 2.35
CA SER A 186 27.31 -20.83 1.99
C SER A 186 28.66 -20.25 1.58
N ARG A 187 28.75 -18.93 1.36
CA ARG A 187 29.97 -18.17 1.04
C ARG A 187 30.64 -17.50 2.25
N MET A 188 29.97 -17.42 3.41
CA MET A 188 30.46 -16.64 4.58
C MET A 188 30.80 -17.48 5.81
N GLY A 189 30.36 -18.74 5.91
CA GLY A 189 30.67 -19.63 7.06
C GLY A 189 30.05 -19.22 8.41
N GLU A 190 29.59 -17.98 8.56
CA GLU A 190 28.96 -17.42 9.78
C GLU A 190 27.50 -17.00 9.54
N ASP A 191 26.73 -16.97 10.62
CA ASP A 191 25.32 -16.57 10.64
C ASP A 191 25.15 -15.04 10.62
N LYS A 192 24.52 -14.49 9.57
CA LYS A 192 24.36 -13.04 9.37
C LYS A 192 23.39 -12.38 10.35
N THR A 193 22.56 -13.16 11.04
CA THR A 193 21.52 -12.62 11.96
C THR A 193 22.08 -11.91 13.18
N GLN A 194 23.33 -12.18 13.57
CA GLN A 194 23.98 -11.57 14.74
C GLN A 194 24.87 -10.36 14.40
N ILE A 195 24.88 -9.92 13.14
CA ILE A 195 25.72 -8.78 12.76
C ILE A 195 25.11 -7.50 13.34
N ALA A 196 25.88 -6.83 14.19
CA ALA A 196 25.68 -5.43 14.54
C ALA A 196 26.24 -4.58 13.40
N TYR A 197 25.38 -3.80 12.76
CA TYR A 197 25.78 -2.85 11.72
C TYR A 197 25.92 -1.45 12.34
N HIS A 198 26.92 -0.68 11.88
CA HIS A 198 27.18 0.70 12.30
C HIS A 198 27.35 0.93 13.81
N GLY A 199 28.04 0.02 14.51
CA GLY A 199 28.30 0.14 15.95
C GLY A 199 27.05 0.17 16.85
N GLN A 200 25.87 -0.22 16.36
CA GLN A 200 24.65 -0.25 17.15
C GLN A 200 24.62 -1.43 18.12
N ALA A 201 24.05 -1.24 19.31
CA ALA A 201 23.83 -2.31 20.29
C ALA A 201 22.75 -3.34 19.87
N LYS A 202 22.16 -3.18 18.68
CA LYS A 202 21.07 -4.01 18.15
C LYS A 202 21.56 -4.83 16.96
N THR A 203 21.07 -6.06 16.87
CA THR A 203 21.22 -6.91 15.68
C THR A 203 20.36 -6.40 14.53
N GLN A 204 20.74 -6.67 13.28
CA GLN A 204 19.90 -6.28 12.13
C GLN A 204 18.49 -6.87 12.19
N LEU A 205 18.34 -8.07 12.76
CA LEU A 205 17.03 -8.67 13.01
C LEU A 205 16.15 -7.80 13.90
N GLN A 206 16.70 -7.28 15.00
CA GLN A 206 16.00 -6.35 15.89
C GLN A 206 15.69 -5.04 15.19
N VAL A 207 16.64 -4.49 14.41
CA VAL A 207 16.42 -3.27 13.61
C VAL A 207 15.25 -3.47 12.65
N CYS A 208 15.19 -4.56 11.89
CA CYS A 208 14.06 -4.83 10.99
C CYS A 208 12.72 -4.96 11.73
N CYS A 209 12.70 -5.61 12.90
CA CYS A 209 11.47 -5.70 13.71
C CYS A 209 11.03 -4.32 14.18
N ASP A 210 11.95 -3.53 14.73
CA ASP A 210 11.66 -2.18 15.24
C ASP A 210 11.15 -1.25 14.12
N LEU A 211 11.72 -1.35 12.91
CA LEU A 211 11.28 -0.62 11.73
C LEU A 211 9.87 -1.01 11.26
N LEU A 212 9.48 -2.28 11.40
CA LEU A 212 8.11 -2.71 11.09
C LEU A 212 7.11 -2.19 12.13
N SER A 213 7.48 -2.25 13.41
CA SER A 213 6.66 -1.72 14.50
C SER A 213 6.46 -0.21 14.39
N SER A 214 7.51 0.54 14.02
CA SER A 214 7.47 2.00 13.92
C SER A 214 6.54 2.49 12.80
N VAL A 215 6.39 1.74 11.71
CA VAL A 215 5.44 2.05 10.63
C VAL A 215 4.02 1.58 10.92
N GLY A 216 3.77 1.09 12.13
CA GLY A 216 2.44 0.75 12.64
C GLY A 216 1.99 -0.68 12.35
N ILE A 217 2.92 -1.60 12.03
CA ILE A 217 2.60 -3.03 11.99
C ILE A 217 2.53 -3.55 13.43
N ASN A 218 1.39 -4.13 13.83
CA ASN A 218 1.25 -4.72 15.16
C ASN A 218 2.28 -5.84 15.36
N ASN A 219 2.90 -5.90 16.54
CA ASN A 219 3.94 -6.88 16.85
C ASN A 219 3.46 -8.33 16.71
N GLU A 220 2.17 -8.60 16.94
CA GLU A 220 1.54 -9.91 16.71
C GLU A 220 1.49 -10.31 15.23
N ASN A 221 1.57 -9.33 14.32
CA ASN A 221 1.58 -9.51 12.87
C ASN A 221 2.99 -9.37 12.26
N ILE A 222 4.05 -9.35 13.08
CA ILE A 222 5.44 -9.39 12.61
C ILE A 222 5.95 -10.81 12.75
N PHE A 223 6.33 -11.41 11.62
CA PHE A 223 6.85 -12.77 11.53
C PHE A 223 8.29 -12.78 11.03
N ILE A 224 9.06 -13.74 11.51
CA ILE A 224 10.44 -13.97 11.08
C ILE A 224 10.49 -15.28 10.32
N SER A 225 10.86 -15.23 9.03
CA SER A 225 11.11 -16.43 8.24
C SER A 225 12.47 -17.01 8.61
N CYS A 226 12.45 -18.28 9.02
CA CYS A 226 13.64 -19.07 9.31
C CYS A 226 13.45 -20.51 8.87
N ARG A 227 14.57 -21.21 8.67
CA ARG A 227 14.54 -22.64 8.34
C ARG A 227 14.20 -23.47 9.58
N LYS A 228 13.58 -24.64 9.39
CA LYS A 228 13.11 -25.51 10.50
C LYS A 228 14.23 -25.80 11.52
N GLU A 229 15.46 -26.02 11.06
CA GLU A 229 16.63 -26.29 11.90
C GLU A 229 17.07 -25.11 12.79
N GLN A 230 16.70 -23.88 12.43
CA GLN A 230 17.09 -22.67 13.15
C GLN A 230 16.08 -22.24 14.20
N ALA A 231 14.90 -22.87 14.24
CA ALA A 231 13.77 -22.45 15.07
C ALA A 231 14.07 -22.40 16.58
N HIS A 232 15.06 -23.19 17.02
CA HIS A 232 15.45 -23.33 18.42
C HIS A 232 16.57 -22.38 18.86
N GLU A 233 17.09 -21.54 17.96
CA GLU A 233 18.17 -20.62 18.30
C GLU A 233 17.69 -19.48 19.22
N ASP A 234 18.45 -19.15 20.27
CA ASP A 234 18.06 -18.16 21.30
C ASP A 234 17.68 -16.78 20.73
N LYS A 235 18.28 -16.40 19.60
CA LYS A 235 18.00 -15.14 18.90
C LYS A 235 16.54 -14.99 18.44
N PHE A 236 15.82 -16.11 18.33
CA PHE A 236 14.42 -16.17 17.93
C PHE A 236 13.45 -16.27 19.12
N ALA A 237 13.95 -16.32 20.35
CA ALA A 237 13.11 -16.40 21.54
C ALA A 237 12.09 -15.25 21.62
N GLY A 238 10.83 -15.62 21.87
CA GLY A 238 9.71 -14.69 22.00
C GLY A 238 9.33 -13.96 20.70
N LYS A 239 9.75 -14.45 19.53
CA LYS A 239 9.36 -13.91 18.22
C LYS A 239 8.36 -14.83 17.53
N ASN A 240 7.51 -14.27 16.67
CA ASN A 240 6.62 -15.09 15.85
C ASN A 240 7.43 -15.68 14.70
N LEU A 241 7.70 -16.98 14.76
CA LEU A 241 8.45 -17.67 13.72
C LEU A 241 7.53 -18.16 12.63
N LEU A 242 8.03 -18.06 11.42
CA LEU A 242 7.43 -18.63 10.23
C LEU A 242 8.44 -19.59 9.63
N LEU A 243 8.21 -20.87 9.91
CA LEU A 243 9.02 -21.93 9.34
C LEU A 243 8.69 -22.02 7.85
N ASP A 244 9.73 -22.13 7.03
CA ASP A 244 9.57 -22.34 5.61
C ASP A 244 8.67 -23.57 5.37
N ASP A 245 7.67 -23.40 4.49
CA ASP A 245 6.63 -24.39 4.19
C ASP A 245 7.19 -25.51 3.30
N ASP A 246 8.06 -26.35 3.87
CA ASP A 246 8.69 -27.48 3.19
C ASP A 246 7.68 -28.53 2.73
N ASP A 247 6.50 -28.56 3.35
CA ASP A 247 5.50 -29.62 3.17
C ASP A 247 4.44 -29.26 2.11
N ASN A 248 4.58 -28.12 1.42
CA ASN A 248 3.69 -27.72 0.34
C ASN A 248 4.16 -28.29 -1.01
N PRO A 249 3.42 -29.25 -1.62
CA PRO A 249 3.84 -29.89 -2.86
C PRO A 249 4.01 -28.88 -4.02
N GLN A 250 3.25 -27.78 -4.00
CA GLN A 250 3.32 -26.73 -5.01
C GLN A 250 4.65 -25.97 -4.97
N TRP A 251 5.30 -25.90 -3.80
CA TRP A 251 6.50 -25.10 -3.56
C TRP A 251 7.72 -25.93 -3.14
N GLU A 252 7.63 -27.26 -3.26
CA GLU A 252 8.70 -28.20 -2.91
C GLU A 252 10.04 -27.83 -3.55
N LYS A 253 10.00 -27.29 -4.78
CA LYS A 253 11.20 -26.88 -5.53
C LYS A 253 11.55 -25.39 -5.42
N VAL A 254 10.86 -24.62 -4.59
CA VAL A 254 11.14 -23.19 -4.35
C VAL A 254 12.10 -23.07 -3.17
N GLU A 255 13.17 -22.28 -3.34
CA GLU A 255 14.19 -22.08 -2.31
C GLU A 255 14.44 -20.59 -2.03
N GLY A 256 15.04 -20.31 -0.87
CA GLY A 256 15.52 -18.98 -0.51
C GLY A 256 14.39 -17.99 -0.20
N PRO A 257 14.62 -16.68 -0.40
CA PRO A 257 13.69 -15.62 0.01
C PRO A 257 12.26 -15.76 -0.53
N LEU A 258 12.07 -16.37 -1.71
CA LEU A 258 10.74 -16.59 -2.27
C LEU A 258 9.91 -17.53 -1.37
N LYS A 259 10.56 -18.56 -0.81
CA LYS A 259 9.88 -19.54 0.05
C LYS A 259 9.35 -18.88 1.32
N GLY A 260 10.15 -18.03 1.95
CA GLY A 260 9.73 -17.23 3.09
C GLY A 260 8.53 -16.34 2.76
N ILE A 261 8.58 -15.61 1.63
CA ILE A 261 7.49 -14.75 1.17
C ILE A 261 6.20 -15.53 0.89
N LEU A 262 6.29 -16.70 0.27
CA LEU A 262 5.13 -17.54 -0.03
C LEU A 262 4.52 -18.17 1.22
N SER A 263 5.37 -18.66 2.13
CA SER A 263 4.95 -19.24 3.41
C SER A 263 4.20 -18.22 4.28
N ALA A 264 4.61 -16.95 4.18
CA ALA A 264 4.01 -15.80 4.82
C ALA A 264 2.54 -15.56 4.41
N LYS A 265 2.12 -15.98 3.21
CA LYS A 265 0.73 -15.87 2.74
C LYS A 265 -0.28 -16.49 3.73
N LYS A 266 0.06 -17.63 4.36
CA LYS A 266 -0.84 -18.35 5.29
C LYS A 266 -1.12 -17.58 6.59
N LYS A 267 -0.32 -16.56 6.91
CA LYS A 267 -0.41 -15.78 8.14
C LYS A 267 -0.96 -14.37 7.94
N MET A 268 -1.33 -14.01 6.71
CA MET A 268 -1.90 -12.69 6.42
C MET A 268 -3.17 -12.43 7.27
N PRO A 269 -3.29 -11.26 7.92
CA PRO A 269 -4.37 -10.99 8.88
C PRO A 269 -5.74 -10.85 8.22
N VAL A 270 -5.78 -10.48 6.94
CA VAL A 270 -7.01 -10.31 6.16
C VAL A 270 -6.81 -10.80 4.72
N SER A 271 -7.90 -11.31 4.11
CA SER A 271 -7.86 -11.89 2.76
C SER A 271 -7.41 -10.90 1.67
N ASN A 272 -7.60 -9.59 1.87
CA ASN A 272 -7.19 -8.54 0.93
C ASN A 272 -6.01 -7.71 1.47
N GLY A 273 -5.18 -8.29 2.34
CA GLY A 273 -4.04 -7.62 2.95
C GLY A 273 -2.78 -7.60 2.07
N GLY A 274 -1.63 -7.37 2.67
CA GLY A 274 -0.34 -7.50 2.02
C GLY A 274 0.76 -7.91 2.99
N ILE A 275 1.98 -8.05 2.49
CA ILE A 275 3.16 -8.40 3.27
C ILE A 275 4.25 -7.37 2.99
N ILE A 276 4.67 -6.65 4.02
CA ILE A 276 5.88 -5.83 3.95
C ILE A 276 7.07 -6.71 4.33
N VAL A 277 8.03 -6.81 3.42
CA VAL A 277 9.18 -7.69 3.51
C VAL A 277 10.43 -6.87 3.75
N LEU A 278 11.16 -7.18 4.82
CA LEU A 278 12.49 -6.62 5.09
C LEU A 278 13.49 -7.78 5.27
N ALA A 279 14.56 -7.80 4.48
CA ALA A 279 15.65 -8.74 4.68
C ALA A 279 16.76 -8.14 5.56
N ILE A 280 17.35 -8.99 6.40
CA ILE A 280 18.52 -8.64 7.21
C ILE A 280 19.79 -8.38 6.38
N ASP A 281 19.77 -8.73 5.11
CA ASP A 281 20.89 -8.54 4.17
C ASP A 281 21.02 -7.08 3.66
N LEU A 282 20.09 -6.21 4.02
CA LEU A 282 20.04 -4.80 3.66
C LEU A 282 20.36 -3.93 4.89
N PRO A 283 21.65 -3.63 5.16
CA PRO A 283 22.05 -3.00 6.42
C PRO A 283 21.76 -1.50 6.50
N TYR A 284 21.59 -0.83 5.35
CA TYR A 284 21.30 0.60 5.27
C TYR A 284 19.81 0.95 5.38
N MET A 285 18.99 -0.03 5.75
CA MET A 285 17.57 0.15 6.03
C MET A 285 17.37 1.05 7.26
N ASN A 286 16.50 2.04 7.16
CA ASN A 286 16.21 2.99 8.22
C ASN A 286 14.74 3.39 8.22
N GLN A 287 14.35 4.20 9.20
CA GLN A 287 12.97 4.66 9.39
C GLN A 287 12.42 5.39 8.16
N GLU A 288 13.18 6.36 7.65
CA GLU A 288 12.78 7.21 6.52
C GLU A 288 12.42 6.38 5.28
N ASN A 289 13.17 5.30 5.03
CA ASN A 289 12.96 4.47 3.86
C ASN A 289 11.73 3.58 3.99
N VAL A 290 11.49 3.01 5.17
CA VAL A 290 10.29 2.19 5.40
C VAL A 290 9.04 3.08 5.40
N ASP A 291 9.13 4.30 5.93
CA ASP A 291 8.07 5.30 5.84
C ASP A 291 7.76 5.68 4.39
N LEU A 292 8.79 5.90 3.56
CA LEU A 292 8.62 6.17 2.14
C LEU A 292 7.96 5.00 1.40
N LEU A 293 8.39 3.77 1.69
CA LEU A 293 7.80 2.57 1.09
C LEU A 293 6.32 2.42 1.47
N MET A 294 5.97 2.69 2.73
CA MET A 294 4.60 2.65 3.24
C MET A 294 3.73 3.77 2.64
N LYS A 295 4.29 4.96 2.48
CA LYS A 295 3.62 6.11 1.85
C LYS A 295 3.30 5.84 0.39
N GLU A 296 4.21 5.22 -0.35
CA GLU A 296 4.04 4.88 -1.76
C GLU A 296 3.30 3.55 -1.98
N TYR A 297 2.81 2.89 -0.92
CA TYR A 297 2.10 1.63 -1.05
C TYR A 297 0.83 1.78 -1.91
N ASP A 298 0.72 0.94 -2.94
CA ASP A 298 -0.40 0.92 -3.88
C ASP A 298 -0.95 -0.52 -3.94
N ASP A 299 -2.11 -0.74 -3.32
CA ASP A 299 -2.76 -2.05 -3.27
C ASP A 299 -3.42 -2.47 -4.60
N THR A 300 -3.48 -1.58 -5.60
CA THR A 300 -3.86 -1.95 -6.98
C THR A 300 -2.71 -2.58 -7.75
N LYS A 301 -1.47 -2.43 -7.25
CA LYS A 301 -0.27 -3.05 -7.83
C LYS A 301 -0.01 -4.39 -7.18
N MET A 302 0.77 -5.22 -7.87
CA MET A 302 1.24 -6.50 -7.33
C MET A 302 2.26 -6.26 -6.21
N ALA A 303 3.11 -5.24 -6.35
CA ALA A 303 4.07 -4.87 -5.33
C ALA A 303 4.42 -3.38 -5.37
N THR A 304 4.83 -2.83 -4.23
CA THR A 304 5.53 -1.55 -4.10
C THR A 304 6.96 -1.85 -3.68
N SER A 305 7.96 -1.40 -4.43
CA SER A 305 9.36 -1.76 -4.20
C SER A 305 10.32 -0.66 -4.67
N PHE A 306 11.46 -0.55 -4.00
CA PHE A 306 12.53 0.36 -4.39
C PHE A 306 13.14 -0.04 -5.74
N TYR A 307 13.23 0.92 -6.66
CA TYR A 307 13.82 0.72 -7.98
C TYR A 307 15.28 1.14 -7.99
N ASN A 308 16.18 0.19 -8.26
CA ASN A 308 17.61 0.47 -8.44
C ASN A 308 17.85 1.03 -9.84
N ARG A 309 18.30 2.30 -9.92
CA ARG A 309 18.50 2.96 -11.23
C ARG A 309 19.70 2.42 -12.01
N GLU A 310 20.76 2.02 -11.31
CA GLU A 310 21.99 1.50 -11.92
C GLU A 310 21.77 0.10 -12.52
N LYS A 311 21.20 -0.80 -11.71
CA LYS A 311 20.98 -2.19 -12.07
C LYS A 311 19.70 -2.38 -12.89
N LYS A 312 18.78 -1.41 -12.88
CA LYS A 312 17.49 -1.38 -13.61
C LYS A 312 16.50 -2.48 -13.21
N TRP A 313 16.31 -2.69 -11.91
CA TRP A 313 15.29 -3.61 -11.38
C TRP A 313 14.83 -3.20 -9.97
N CYS A 314 13.66 -3.70 -9.56
CA CYS A 314 13.08 -3.46 -8.23
C CYS A 314 13.63 -4.45 -7.19
N GLU A 315 13.97 -3.99 -5.98
CA GLU A 315 14.53 -4.80 -4.89
C GLU A 315 13.43 -5.62 -4.17
N PRO A 316 13.37 -6.96 -4.34
CA PRO A 316 12.35 -7.81 -3.72
C PRO A 316 12.56 -8.01 -2.22
N LEU A 317 13.76 -7.73 -1.69
CA LEU A 317 14.08 -7.94 -0.28
C LEU A 317 13.72 -6.74 0.62
N CYS A 318 13.27 -5.64 0.01
CA CYS A 318 12.64 -4.50 0.66
C CYS A 318 11.45 -4.04 -0.19
N ALA A 319 10.30 -4.67 0.02
CA ALA A 319 9.11 -4.48 -0.79
C ALA A 319 7.83 -4.77 -0.02
N ILE A 320 6.72 -4.18 -0.44
CA ILE A 320 5.38 -4.53 0.01
C ILE A 320 4.69 -5.31 -1.11
N TYR A 321 4.35 -6.57 -0.86
CA TYR A 321 3.61 -7.44 -1.77
C TYR A 321 2.13 -7.39 -1.44
N SER A 322 1.28 -7.03 -2.41
CA SER A 322 -0.17 -7.02 -2.22
C SER A 322 -0.76 -8.43 -2.32
N HIS A 323 -2.01 -8.60 -1.88
CA HIS A 323 -2.72 -9.87 -2.06
C HIS A 323 -2.78 -10.33 -3.52
N HIS A 324 -2.82 -9.39 -4.49
CA HIS A 324 -2.87 -9.73 -5.92
C HIS A 324 -1.62 -10.48 -6.38
N TYR A 325 -0.44 -10.16 -5.86
CA TYR A 325 0.80 -10.88 -6.15
C TYR A 325 0.65 -12.38 -5.90
N PHE A 326 0.01 -12.74 -4.78
CA PHE A 326 -0.17 -14.12 -4.37
C PHE A 326 -1.23 -14.89 -5.17
N LYS A 327 -1.96 -14.22 -6.07
CA LYS A 327 -2.85 -14.87 -7.04
C LYS A 327 -2.11 -15.29 -8.30
N VAL A 328 -1.06 -14.57 -8.68
CA VAL A 328 -0.33 -14.77 -9.95
C VAL A 328 1.03 -15.43 -9.78
N VAL A 329 1.64 -15.36 -8.60
CA VAL A 329 2.99 -15.88 -8.36
C VAL A 329 3.13 -17.37 -8.67
N ASN A 330 2.07 -18.15 -8.45
CA ASN A 330 2.06 -19.58 -8.78
C ASN A 330 2.20 -19.83 -10.29
N ASP A 331 1.58 -19.01 -11.15
CA ASP A 331 1.74 -19.14 -12.60
C ASP A 331 3.20 -18.91 -13.03
N PHE A 332 3.91 -17.97 -12.41
CA PHE A 332 5.34 -17.73 -12.68
C PHE A 332 6.22 -18.91 -12.23
N ILE A 333 5.87 -19.56 -11.13
CA ILE A 333 6.63 -20.70 -10.61
C ILE A 333 6.40 -21.93 -11.48
N GLU A 334 5.15 -22.23 -11.81
CA GLU A 334 4.74 -23.44 -12.52
C GLU A 334 5.00 -23.36 -14.03
N ARG A 335 4.66 -22.24 -14.67
CA ARG A 335 4.75 -22.10 -16.14
C ARG A 335 6.13 -21.66 -16.60
N ASP A 336 6.72 -20.68 -15.91
CA ASP A 336 8.01 -20.09 -16.31
C ASP A 336 9.21 -20.74 -15.60
N GLY A 337 8.97 -21.65 -14.64
CA GLY A 337 10.01 -22.26 -13.81
C GLY A 337 10.78 -21.25 -12.95
N ASN A 338 10.26 -20.03 -12.81
CA ASN A 338 11.00 -18.91 -12.26
C ASN A 338 10.79 -18.81 -10.75
N LYS A 339 11.85 -19.11 -10.00
CA LYS A 339 11.83 -19.20 -8.54
C LYS A 339 12.60 -18.05 -7.86
N CYS A 340 13.06 -17.08 -8.65
CA CYS A 340 13.85 -15.97 -8.16
C CYS A 340 12.92 -14.75 -7.93
N PRO A 341 12.74 -14.25 -6.70
CA PRO A 341 11.88 -13.10 -6.42
C PRO A 341 12.18 -11.90 -7.31
N ARG A 342 13.48 -11.63 -7.54
CA ARG A 342 13.94 -10.59 -8.44
C ARG A 342 13.37 -10.76 -9.85
N LYS A 343 13.51 -11.94 -10.45
CA LYS A 343 13.10 -12.16 -11.84
C LYS A 343 11.58 -12.03 -11.97
N ILE A 344 10.81 -12.54 -11.01
CA ILE A 344 9.35 -12.38 -10.97
C ILE A 344 9.00 -10.88 -10.89
N LEU A 345 9.61 -10.16 -9.96
CA LEU A 345 9.35 -8.73 -9.76
C LEU A 345 9.76 -7.89 -10.98
N SER A 346 10.90 -8.18 -11.62
CA SER A 346 11.31 -7.55 -12.88
C SER A 346 10.31 -7.79 -14.02
N ARG A 347 9.70 -8.98 -14.09
CA ARG A 347 8.68 -9.29 -15.10
C ARG A 347 7.40 -8.51 -14.83
N LEU A 348 6.93 -8.49 -13.58
CA LEU A 348 5.78 -7.68 -13.17
C LEU A 348 6.00 -6.18 -13.42
N ASP A 349 7.21 -5.69 -13.16
CA ASP A 349 7.61 -4.31 -13.39
C ASP A 349 7.61 -3.95 -14.88
N SER A 350 8.06 -4.86 -15.75
CA SER A 350 7.97 -4.69 -17.22
C SER A 350 6.52 -4.58 -17.71
N LEU A 351 5.59 -5.17 -16.96
CA LEU A 351 4.15 -5.07 -17.14
C LEU A 351 3.51 -3.94 -16.31
N GLY A 352 4.30 -3.02 -15.72
CA GLY A 352 3.82 -1.88 -14.91
C GLY A 352 2.87 -2.25 -13.78
N LEU A 353 2.98 -3.49 -13.30
CA LEU A 353 2.25 -4.04 -12.17
C LEU A 353 3.01 -3.82 -10.86
N VAL A 354 4.16 -3.13 -10.89
CA VAL A 354 4.95 -2.75 -9.72
C VAL A 354 4.93 -1.23 -9.58
N LYS A 355 4.60 -0.74 -8.39
CA LYS A 355 4.82 0.65 -8.02
C LYS A 355 6.29 0.83 -7.66
N ARG A 356 7.01 1.54 -8.53
CA ARG A 356 8.43 1.88 -8.32
C ARG A 356 8.53 2.99 -7.29
N VAL A 357 9.33 2.77 -6.25
CA VAL A 357 9.73 3.78 -5.27
C VAL A 357 11.17 4.17 -5.57
N ILE A 358 11.43 5.47 -5.66
CA ILE A 358 12.79 5.97 -5.86
C ILE A 358 13.43 6.16 -4.48
N PRO A 359 14.55 5.48 -4.18
CA PRO A 359 15.24 5.69 -2.90
C PRO A 359 15.83 7.10 -2.85
N THR A 360 15.90 7.68 -1.65
CA THR A 360 16.59 8.96 -1.41
C THR A 360 18.10 8.83 -1.65
N GLU A 361 18.67 7.67 -1.34
CA GLU A 361 20.05 7.31 -1.57
C GLU A 361 20.17 5.87 -2.12
N GLU A 362 20.94 5.64 -3.19
CA GLU A 362 21.03 4.31 -3.83
C GLU A 362 21.60 3.22 -2.90
N LYS A 363 22.41 3.60 -1.89
CA LYS A 363 23.01 2.66 -0.94
C LYS A 363 21.98 1.92 -0.08
N ILE A 364 20.75 2.42 0.03
CA ILE A 364 19.68 1.85 0.88
C ILE A 364 19.38 0.39 0.52
N ILE A 365 19.43 0.09 -0.77
CA ILE A 365 19.16 -1.25 -1.34
C ILE A 365 20.45 -2.02 -1.65
N SER A 366 21.59 -1.56 -1.12
CA SER A 366 22.84 -2.31 -1.23
C SER A 366 22.79 -3.51 -0.31
N ASN A 367 23.01 -4.69 -0.90
CA ASN A 367 23.05 -5.95 -0.19
C ASN A 367 24.50 -6.30 0.18
N VAL A 368 24.72 -6.75 1.42
CA VAL A 368 26.02 -7.25 1.88
C VAL A 368 26.14 -8.74 1.57
N ASN A 369 26.91 -9.07 0.54
CA ASN A 369 27.11 -10.44 0.07
C ASN A 369 28.53 -10.97 0.27
N THR A 370 29.50 -10.10 0.58
CA THR A 370 30.92 -10.46 0.72
C THR A 370 31.53 -10.04 2.06
N PRO A 371 32.62 -10.68 2.53
CA PRO A 371 33.34 -10.25 3.74
C PRO A 371 33.92 -8.83 3.66
N SER A 372 34.33 -8.37 2.48
CA SER A 372 34.86 -7.01 2.27
C SER A 372 33.77 -5.95 2.43
N GLU A 373 32.58 -6.20 1.87
CA GLU A 373 31.40 -5.34 2.08
C GLU A 373 31.01 -5.29 3.57
N LYS A 374 31.12 -6.41 4.31
CA LYS A 374 30.83 -6.45 5.76
C LYS A 374 31.70 -5.49 6.56
N GLU A 375 32.99 -5.37 6.24
CA GLU A 375 33.91 -4.45 6.94
C GLU A 375 33.60 -2.98 6.64
N GLN A 376 32.99 -2.67 5.49
CA GLN A 376 32.55 -1.31 5.14
C GLN A 376 31.27 -0.88 5.86
N VAL A 377 30.50 -1.82 6.44
CA VAL A 377 29.22 -1.55 7.11
C VAL A 377 29.24 -1.80 8.63
N ARG A 378 30.32 -2.39 9.15
CA ARG A 378 30.60 -2.41 10.59
C ARG A 378 30.85 -1.01 11.11
#